data_AF-A0A4P8J1Z8-F1
#
_entry.id   AF-A0A4P8J1Z8-F1
#
_cell.length_a   1.000
_cell.length_b   1.000
_cell.length_c   1.000
_cell.angle_alpha   90.00
_cell.angle_beta   90.00
_cell.angle_gamma   90.00
#
_symmetry.space_group_name_H-M   'P 1'
#
loop_
_entity.id
_entity.type
_entity.pdbx_description
1 polymer ?
#
loop_
_entity_poly.entity_id
_entity_poly.type
_entity_poly.pdbx_seq_one_letter_code
_entity_poly.pdbx_strand_id
1 'polypeptide(L)'
;MPKPSASRVALSGFSFAKRARMALEYPGVAQRMPFVRLNRDGLVFSLGEPAKLPPVSLPRPAAIVCGNEPLCDMRVVIRSVDRAIGGRLELTVQPSRADDDELLWQTLRAYQQRHRRDLVHWSLVRQPEPGRAPDHTRHAQLRRLRVPLATGWSCESQNDPAAGEPLDACALHTATLTVERRDDALFLADWLEYHFAEIDARSKLASPFVLLQEVESRLTGRDVRVQFRYEFAAMAAQEATKQVCGWIETELATRFHMPVECVLDEAPGQSGADAELTANGAPDDGTLAGYSFSSK
;
A
#
# COMPACT_ATOMS: atom_id res chain seq x y z
N MET A 1 11.88 -12.38 -23.45
CA MET A 1 12.33 -11.20 -22.67
C MET A 1 11.12 -10.32 -22.43
N PRO A 2 10.46 -10.38 -21.26
CA PRO A 2 9.31 -9.51 -21.03
C PRO A 2 9.81 -8.07 -20.88
N LYS A 3 9.17 -7.17 -21.63
CA LYS A 3 9.41 -5.72 -21.60
C LYS A 3 9.20 -5.19 -20.18
N PRO A 4 9.99 -4.21 -19.71
CA PRO A 4 9.65 -3.46 -18.51
C PRO A 4 8.34 -2.70 -18.79
N SER A 5 7.25 -3.12 -18.16
CA SER A 5 5.97 -2.42 -18.22
C SER A 5 6.15 -0.99 -17.72
N ALA A 6 5.97 -0.06 -18.65
CA ALA A 6 5.96 1.37 -18.38
C ALA A 6 4.73 1.74 -17.54
N SER A 7 4.91 2.75 -16.69
CA SER A 7 3.89 3.43 -15.88
C SER A 7 3.32 2.64 -14.70
N ARG A 8 4.17 2.33 -13.72
CA ARG A 8 3.71 2.18 -12.32
C ARG A 8 3.75 3.54 -11.64
N VAL A 9 2.61 4.22 -11.62
CA VAL A 9 2.36 5.25 -10.60
C VAL A 9 2.07 4.49 -9.31
N ALA A 10 3.14 3.96 -8.71
CA ALA A 10 3.16 3.72 -7.27
C ALA A 10 2.78 5.04 -6.58
N LEU A 11 2.33 5.00 -5.32
CA LEU A 11 1.89 6.14 -4.51
C LEU A 11 2.99 7.22 -4.26
N SER A 12 3.65 7.72 -5.31
CA SER A 12 4.90 8.45 -5.29
C SER A 12 4.76 9.93 -4.93
N GLY A 13 3.54 10.37 -4.58
CA GLY A 13 3.29 11.75 -4.15
C GLY A 13 3.45 11.96 -2.64
N PHE A 14 3.17 10.95 -1.81
CA PHE A 14 2.93 11.16 -0.38
C PHE A 14 3.46 10.01 0.50
N SER A 15 4.71 9.61 0.36
CA SER A 15 5.33 8.71 1.35
C SER A 15 5.57 9.44 2.68
N PHE A 16 5.28 8.77 3.80
CA PHE A 16 5.63 9.25 5.13
C PHE A 16 7.14 9.46 5.26
N ALA A 17 7.96 8.50 4.79
CA ALA A 17 9.40 8.56 4.90
C ALA A 17 10.00 9.78 4.17
N LYS A 18 9.40 10.17 3.05
CA LYS A 18 9.76 11.40 2.33
C LYS A 18 9.40 12.67 3.13
N ARG A 19 8.22 12.71 3.77
CA ARG A 19 7.82 13.82 4.67
C ARG A 19 8.74 13.91 5.89
N ALA A 20 9.15 12.77 6.43
CA ALA A 20 10.08 12.67 7.55
C ALA A 20 11.54 13.03 7.18
N ARG A 21 11.83 13.29 5.90
CA ARG A 21 13.19 13.53 5.38
C ARG A 21 14.13 12.39 5.78
N MET A 22 13.65 11.16 5.58
CA MET A 22 14.46 9.98 5.80
C MET A 22 15.71 10.03 4.92
N ALA A 23 16.83 9.57 5.46
CA ALA A 23 18.07 9.43 4.74
C ALA A 23 18.87 8.24 5.26
N LEU A 24 19.82 7.80 4.45
CA LEU A 24 20.77 6.75 4.78
C LEU A 24 22.15 7.36 4.96
N GLU A 25 22.86 6.93 6.00
CA GLU A 25 24.24 7.30 6.28
C GLU A 25 25.10 6.05 6.32
N TYR A 26 26.14 6.02 5.48
CA TYR A 26 27.17 4.98 5.55
C TYR A 26 28.39 5.49 6.30
N PRO A 27 28.95 4.70 7.24
CA PRO A 27 30.28 4.95 7.77
C PRO A 27 31.30 5.06 6.62
N GLY A 28 32.04 6.17 6.58
CA GLY A 28 33.06 6.42 5.56
C GLY A 28 32.55 7.05 4.25
N VAL A 29 31.24 7.32 4.14
CA VAL A 29 30.68 8.15 3.06
C VAL A 29 30.26 9.48 3.68
N ALA A 30 30.92 10.57 3.28
CA ALA A 30 30.69 11.90 3.86
C ALA A 30 29.30 12.49 3.52
N GLN A 31 28.61 11.91 2.54
CA GLN A 31 27.32 12.39 2.07
C GLN A 31 26.17 11.57 2.66
N ARG A 32 25.23 12.28 3.30
CA ARG A 32 23.91 11.74 3.65
C ARG A 32 23.08 11.54 2.37
N MET A 33 22.56 10.33 2.18
CA MET A 33 21.81 9.97 0.98
C MET A 33 20.31 10.11 1.25
N PRO A 34 19.62 11.15 0.73
CA PRO A 34 18.20 11.33 0.98
C PRO A 34 17.35 10.22 0.35
N PHE A 35 16.29 9.82 1.05
CA PHE A 35 15.29 8.91 0.55
C PHE A 35 14.51 9.53 -0.62
N VAL A 36 14.29 8.74 -1.67
CA VAL A 36 13.61 9.15 -2.89
C VAL A 36 12.21 8.52 -2.95
N ARG A 37 12.17 7.19 -2.83
CA ARG A 37 10.96 6.37 -2.95
C ARG A 37 11.15 5.03 -2.28
N LEU A 38 10.03 4.37 -1.99
CA LEU A 38 9.97 2.97 -1.65
C LEU A 38 9.42 2.22 -2.87
N ASN A 39 9.93 1.02 -3.11
CA ASN A 39 9.36 0.07 -4.07
C ASN A 39 9.42 -1.35 -3.49
N ARG A 40 8.85 -2.29 -4.23
CA ARG A 40 8.83 -3.72 -3.88
C ARG A 40 10.24 -4.35 -3.76
N ASP A 41 11.24 -3.69 -4.36
CA ASP A 41 12.64 -4.12 -4.33
C ASP A 41 13.42 -3.51 -3.15
N GLY A 42 12.83 -2.57 -2.40
CA GLY A 42 13.43 -1.99 -1.20
C GLY A 42 13.27 -0.46 -1.11
N LEU A 43 14.21 0.15 -0.40
CA LEU A 43 14.27 1.57 -0.15
C LEU A 43 15.23 2.22 -1.14
N VAL A 44 14.77 3.25 -1.85
CA VAL A 44 15.60 3.96 -2.83
C VAL A 44 16.13 5.26 -2.26
N PHE A 45 17.45 5.41 -2.25
CA PHE A 45 18.15 6.60 -1.79
C PHE A 45 18.95 7.25 -2.93
N SER A 46 19.09 8.57 -2.89
CA SER A 46 19.89 9.30 -3.88
C SER A 46 21.29 9.62 -3.36
N LEU A 47 22.29 9.36 -4.20
CA LEU A 47 23.68 9.76 -3.98
C LEU A 47 24.05 10.82 -5.03
N GLY A 48 24.65 11.92 -4.60
CA GLY A 48 25.10 13.00 -5.49
C GLY A 48 26.54 12.82 -5.94
N GLU A 49 26.90 13.39 -7.09
CA GLU A 49 28.31 13.52 -7.45
C GLU A 49 29.00 14.61 -6.61
N PRO A 50 30.30 14.47 -6.26
CA PRO A 50 31.23 13.41 -6.64
C PRO A 50 31.36 12.29 -5.57
N ALA A 51 30.31 11.96 -4.82
CA ALA A 51 30.45 11.06 -3.68
C ALA A 51 30.87 9.64 -4.09
N LYS A 52 31.79 9.08 -3.31
CA LYS A 52 32.26 7.70 -3.51
C LYS A 52 31.11 6.73 -3.27
N LEU A 53 30.88 5.84 -4.24
CA LEU A 53 29.87 4.79 -4.12
C LEU A 53 30.19 3.88 -2.91
N PRO A 54 29.22 3.60 -2.04
CA PRO A 54 29.40 2.60 -1.00
C PRO A 54 29.62 1.20 -1.62
N PRO A 55 30.27 0.26 -0.91
CA PRO A 55 30.44 -1.10 -1.40
C PRO A 55 29.09 -1.77 -1.72
N VAL A 56 28.96 -2.28 -2.95
CA VAL A 56 27.75 -2.97 -3.44
C VAL A 56 27.79 -4.44 -3.02
N SER A 57 26.63 -5.09 -2.92
CA SER A 57 26.42 -6.55 -2.77
C SER A 57 26.73 -7.21 -1.41
N LEU A 58 27.48 -6.58 -0.51
CA LEU A 58 27.73 -7.13 0.83
C LEU A 58 26.98 -6.36 1.91
N PRO A 59 26.44 -7.03 2.93
CA PRO A 59 25.85 -6.36 4.09
C PRO A 59 26.85 -5.44 4.78
N ARG A 60 26.47 -4.17 4.96
CA ARG A 60 27.27 -3.14 5.62
C ARG A 60 26.46 -2.40 6.68
N PRO A 61 27.08 -2.02 7.80
CA PRO A 61 26.41 -1.17 8.78
C PRO A 61 26.08 0.18 8.15
N ALA A 62 24.88 0.69 8.43
CA ALA A 62 24.43 2.01 8.06
C ALA A 62 23.43 2.52 9.11
N ALA A 63 23.27 3.84 9.18
CA ALA A 63 22.27 4.49 10.01
C ALA A 63 21.13 5.01 9.14
N ILE A 64 19.89 4.76 9.56
CA ILE A 64 18.71 5.46 9.05
C ILE A 64 18.44 6.65 9.96
N VAL A 65 18.25 7.81 9.34
CA VAL A 65 18.04 9.08 10.03
C VAL A 65 16.82 9.78 9.44
N CYS A 66 16.03 10.47 10.27
CA CYS A 66 14.91 11.30 9.83
C CYS A 66 15.10 12.73 10.31
N GLY A 67 15.21 13.68 9.37
CA GLY A 67 15.66 15.03 9.71
C GLY A 67 17.05 14.98 10.31
N ASN A 68 17.24 15.39 11.57
CA ASN A 68 18.53 15.29 12.27
C ASN A 68 18.54 14.23 13.38
N GLU A 69 17.50 13.40 13.45
CA GLU A 69 17.36 12.38 14.48
C GLU A 69 17.74 11.00 13.92
N PRO A 70 18.64 10.24 14.58
CA PRO A 70 18.89 8.85 14.22
C PRO A 70 17.69 7.99 14.61
N LEU A 71 17.23 7.14 13.68
CA LEU A 71 16.15 6.20 13.91
C LEU A 71 16.68 4.84 14.39
N CYS A 72 17.58 4.26 13.60
CA CYS A 72 18.20 2.98 13.90
C CYS A 72 19.49 2.78 13.12
N ASP A 73 20.38 2.00 13.71
CA ASP A 73 21.51 1.39 13.04
C ASP A 73 21.10 0.00 12.57
N MET A 74 21.44 -0.35 11.34
CA MET A 74 21.11 -1.63 10.73
C MET A 74 22.18 -2.08 9.75
N ARG A 75 22.14 -3.36 9.35
CA ARG A 75 22.94 -3.83 8.23
C ARG A 75 22.10 -3.80 6.96
N VAL A 76 22.62 -3.16 5.93
CA VAL A 76 21.94 -3.01 4.64
C VAL A 76 22.77 -3.56 3.48
N VAL A 77 22.09 -3.95 2.42
CA VAL A 77 22.68 -4.38 1.14
C VAL A 77 22.20 -3.45 0.04
N ILE A 78 23.13 -2.92 -0.75
CA ILE A 78 22.80 -2.25 -2.02
C ILE A 78 22.58 -3.33 -3.07
N ARG A 79 21.35 -3.39 -3.60
CA ARG A 79 20.91 -4.38 -4.60
C ARG A 79 21.08 -3.89 -6.02
N SER A 80 20.76 -2.62 -6.28
CA SER A 80 20.93 -1.99 -7.59
C SER A 80 21.46 -0.57 -7.45
N VAL A 81 22.10 -0.10 -8.52
CA VAL A 81 22.57 1.27 -8.68
C VAL A 81 22.15 1.75 -10.05
N ASP A 82 21.23 2.71 -10.08
CA ASP A 82 20.65 3.25 -11.29
C ASP A 82 21.06 4.72 -11.47
N ARG A 83 21.21 5.18 -12.71
CA ARG A 83 21.49 6.59 -13.01
C ARG A 83 20.19 7.36 -13.12
N ALA A 84 20.01 8.35 -12.27
CA ALA A 84 18.88 9.26 -12.34
C ALA A 84 19.18 10.47 -13.25
N ILE A 85 18.12 11.19 -13.60
CA ILE A 85 18.20 12.45 -14.33
C ILE A 85 19.01 13.47 -13.50
N GLY A 86 19.96 14.16 -14.13
CA GLY A 86 20.81 15.15 -13.46
C GLY A 86 22.09 14.58 -12.83
N GLY A 87 22.55 13.41 -13.27
CA GLY A 87 23.84 12.84 -12.88
C GLY A 87 23.87 12.21 -11.48
N ARG A 88 22.73 12.20 -10.77
CA ARG A 88 22.61 11.55 -9.46
C ARG A 88 22.51 10.04 -9.63
N LEU A 89 22.98 9.30 -8.63
CA LEU A 89 22.76 7.86 -8.55
C LEU A 89 21.57 7.59 -7.63
N GLU A 90 20.80 6.55 -7.96
CA GLU A 90 19.77 5.97 -7.12
C GLU A 90 20.22 4.57 -6.69
N LEU A 91 20.21 4.35 -5.38
CA LEU A 91 20.64 3.11 -4.76
C LEU A 91 19.39 2.42 -4.20
N THR A 92 19.10 1.22 -4.69
CA THR A 92 18.07 0.36 -4.08
C THR A 92 18.71 -0.43 -2.95
N VAL A 93 18.21 -0.22 -1.75
CA VAL A 93 18.78 -0.72 -0.49
C VAL A 93 17.76 -1.56 0.24
N GLN A 94 18.20 -2.70 0.78
CA GLN A 94 17.39 -3.57 1.62
C GLN A 94 18.08 -3.83 2.96
N PRO A 95 17.32 -3.94 4.07
CA PRO A 95 17.80 -4.57 5.29
C PRO A 95 18.36 -5.96 4.99
N SER A 96 19.45 -6.32 5.66
CA SER A 96 20.13 -7.59 5.41
C SER A 96 19.53 -8.77 6.17
N ARG A 97 18.75 -8.47 7.23
CA ARG A 97 18.13 -9.44 8.14
C ARG A 97 16.67 -9.05 8.37
N ALA A 98 15.84 -10.04 8.70
CA ALA A 98 14.46 -9.82 9.10
C ALA A 98 14.35 -8.93 10.36
N ASP A 99 15.21 -9.12 11.36
CA ASP A 99 15.21 -8.29 12.57
C ASP A 99 15.53 -6.81 12.27
N ASP A 100 16.41 -6.55 11.28
CA ASP A 100 16.76 -5.19 10.85
C ASP A 100 15.56 -4.53 10.14
N ASP A 101 14.82 -5.32 9.36
CA ASP A 101 13.61 -4.87 8.67
C ASP A 101 12.49 -4.54 9.65
N GLU A 102 12.24 -5.41 10.61
CA GLU A 102 11.27 -5.17 11.67
C GLU A 102 11.62 -3.93 12.51
N LEU A 103 12.90 -3.79 12.89
CA LEU A 103 13.39 -2.62 13.61
C LEU A 103 13.17 -1.32 12.83
N LEU A 104 13.42 -1.33 11.51
CA LEU A 104 13.15 -0.18 10.65
C LEU A 104 11.68 0.25 10.74
N TRP A 105 10.76 -0.67 10.53
CA TRP A 105 9.33 -0.34 10.51
C TRP A 105 8.81 0.11 11.88
N GLN A 106 9.27 -0.53 12.97
CA GLN A 106 8.93 -0.13 14.33
C GLN A 106 9.46 1.27 14.66
N THR A 107 10.70 1.57 14.28
CA THR A 107 11.30 2.89 14.55
C THR A 107 10.69 3.99 13.70
N LEU A 108 10.34 3.71 12.44
CA LEU A 108 9.55 4.61 11.60
C LEU A 108 8.19 4.91 12.20
N ARG A 109 7.49 3.88 12.69
CA ARG A 109 6.20 4.03 13.37
C ARG A 109 6.34 4.88 14.63
N ALA A 110 7.31 4.57 15.50
CA ALA A 110 7.56 5.34 16.72
C ALA A 110 7.91 6.81 16.42
N TYR A 111 8.72 7.07 15.40
CA TYR A 111 9.02 8.43 14.94
C TYR A 111 7.76 9.16 14.48
N GLN A 112 6.95 8.51 13.64
CA GLN A 112 5.69 9.07 13.17
C GLN A 112 4.78 9.46 14.34
N GLN A 113 4.68 8.62 15.37
CA GLN A 113 3.83 8.85 16.53
C GLN A 113 4.31 10.01 17.40
N ARG A 114 5.64 10.21 17.52
CA ARG A 114 6.24 11.33 18.26
C ARG A 114 6.10 12.66 17.52
N HIS A 115 6.34 12.66 16.20
CA HIS A 115 6.42 13.88 15.38
C HIS A 115 5.11 14.23 14.65
N ARG A 116 3.97 13.71 15.13
CA ARG A 116 2.64 13.89 14.51
C ARG A 116 2.29 15.34 14.20
N ARG A 117 2.59 16.28 15.11
CA ARG A 117 2.21 17.70 14.95
C ARG A 117 3.11 18.44 13.95
N ASP A 118 4.39 18.08 13.90
CA ASP A 118 5.39 18.82 13.12
C ASP A 118 5.35 18.43 11.64
N LEU A 119 5.00 17.18 11.33
CA LEU A 119 4.84 16.69 9.97
C LEU A 119 3.64 17.32 9.24
N VAL A 120 2.63 17.78 9.97
CA VAL A 120 1.46 18.49 9.42
C VAL A 120 1.82 19.95 9.08
N HIS A 121 2.58 20.63 9.94
CA HIS A 121 2.90 22.06 9.76
C HIS A 121 3.97 22.28 8.67
N TRP A 122 4.92 21.36 8.51
CA TRP A 122 6.05 21.56 7.58
C TRP A 122 5.66 21.50 6.10
N SER A 123 4.51 20.87 5.75
CA SER A 123 4.01 20.81 4.37
C SER A 123 3.59 22.20 3.82
N LEU A 124 3.46 23.21 4.68
CA LEU A 124 3.12 24.60 4.31
C LEU A 124 4.36 25.52 4.19
N VAL A 125 5.54 25.07 4.61
CA VAL A 125 6.77 25.87 4.49
C VAL A 125 7.41 25.56 3.14
N ARG A 126 7.27 26.52 2.21
CA ARG A 126 7.96 26.53 0.92
C ARG A 126 9.44 26.23 1.15
N GLN A 127 9.99 25.24 0.45
CA GLN A 127 11.42 24.98 0.49
C GLN A 127 12.18 26.27 0.12
N PRO A 128 13.17 26.71 0.92
CA PRO A 128 14.12 27.70 0.46
C PRO A 128 15.02 27.02 -0.56
N GLU A 129 14.84 27.36 -1.83
CA GLU A 129 15.82 27.11 -2.89
C GLU A 129 17.17 27.69 -2.44
N PRO A 130 18.25 26.88 -2.35
CA PRO A 130 19.56 27.42 -2.02
C PRO A 130 20.10 28.18 -3.24
N GLY A 131 20.03 29.52 -3.21
CA GLY A 131 20.85 30.35 -4.09
C GLY A 131 20.20 31.53 -4.83
N ARG A 132 19.06 32.10 -4.38
CA ARG A 132 18.55 33.33 -5.01
C ARG A 132 18.30 34.45 -4.00
N ALA A 133 19.12 35.51 -4.12
CA ALA A 133 18.93 36.77 -3.40
C ALA A 133 17.60 37.45 -3.81
N PRO A 134 17.00 38.26 -2.92
CA PRO A 134 15.65 38.79 -3.13
C PRO A 134 15.67 40.05 -3.97
N ASP A 135 15.12 39.98 -5.19
CA ASP A 135 14.70 41.18 -5.93
C ASP A 135 13.19 41.37 -5.78
N HIS A 136 12.82 42.45 -5.09
CA HIS A 136 11.46 42.93 -4.95
C HIS A 136 11.01 43.61 -6.23
N THR A 137 10.16 42.97 -7.03
CA THR A 137 8.91 43.53 -7.60
C THR A 137 8.37 42.65 -8.72
N ARG A 138 7.19 42.05 -8.50
CA ARG A 138 5.96 42.33 -9.25
C ARG A 138 4.87 41.31 -8.91
N HIS A 139 3.76 41.86 -8.46
CA HIS A 139 2.45 41.23 -8.44
C HIS A 139 2.11 40.68 -9.83
N ALA A 140 1.84 39.38 -9.94
CA ALA A 140 1.12 38.78 -11.04
C ALA A 140 0.28 37.61 -10.52
N GLN A 141 -0.96 37.96 -10.18
CA GLN A 141 -2.20 37.18 -10.34
C GLN A 141 -2.09 35.65 -10.27
N LEU A 142 -2.51 35.12 -9.11
CA LEU A 142 -2.91 33.74 -8.91
C LEU A 142 -4.14 33.41 -9.80
N ARG A 143 -3.90 32.93 -11.02
CA ARG A 143 -4.89 32.07 -11.69
C ARG A 143 -4.87 30.73 -10.97
N ARG A 144 -5.90 30.52 -10.13
CA ARG A 144 -6.28 29.23 -9.57
C ARG A 144 -6.54 28.26 -10.74
N LEU A 145 -5.52 27.49 -11.12
CA LEU A 145 -5.75 26.22 -11.81
C LEU A 145 -6.34 25.28 -10.77
N ARG A 146 -7.69 25.24 -10.71
CA ARG A 146 -8.42 24.09 -10.20
C ARG A 146 -7.99 22.91 -11.06
N VAL A 147 -7.06 22.11 -10.56
CA VAL A 147 -6.85 20.75 -11.04
C VAL A 147 -8.10 19.99 -10.60
N PRO A 148 -8.90 19.42 -11.50
CA PRO A 148 -10.00 18.56 -11.09
C PRO A 148 -9.45 17.38 -10.30
N LEU A 149 -9.94 17.17 -9.08
CA LEU A 149 -9.91 15.85 -8.46
C LEU A 149 -10.67 14.93 -9.42
N ALA A 150 -9.95 14.07 -10.14
CA ALA A 150 -10.57 12.95 -10.83
C ALA A 150 -10.99 11.92 -9.78
N THR A 151 -12.12 12.17 -9.14
CA THR A 151 -12.95 11.15 -8.50
C THR A 151 -13.61 10.35 -9.61
N GLY A 152 -13.10 9.16 -9.88
CA GLY A 152 -13.69 8.25 -10.86
C GLY A 152 -12.84 7.02 -11.06
N TRP A 153 -13.21 5.92 -10.41
CA TRP A 153 -12.98 4.62 -11.01
C TRP A 153 -13.94 4.53 -12.20
N SER A 154 -13.45 4.76 -13.42
CA SER A 154 -14.22 4.37 -14.59
C SER A 154 -14.12 2.86 -14.70
N CYS A 155 -15.17 2.18 -14.26
CA CYS A 155 -15.46 0.83 -14.71
C CYS A 155 -16.01 0.99 -16.13
N GLU A 156 -15.14 1.12 -17.14
CA GLU A 156 -15.57 1.00 -18.53
C GLU A 156 -15.91 -0.47 -18.78
N SER A 157 -17.14 -0.82 -18.40
CA SER A 157 -17.82 -2.04 -18.83
C SER A 157 -18.19 -1.86 -20.29
N GLN A 158 -17.30 -2.27 -21.19
CA GLN A 158 -17.61 -2.41 -22.60
C GLN A 158 -18.15 -3.82 -22.83
N ASN A 159 -19.46 -3.96 -22.64
CA ASN A 159 -20.20 -5.12 -23.13
C ASN A 159 -20.31 -5.02 -24.65
N ASP A 160 -19.63 -5.92 -25.36
CA ASP A 160 -20.03 -6.35 -26.71
C ASP A 160 -19.93 -7.89 -26.78
N PRO A 161 -20.98 -8.61 -27.21
CA PRO A 161 -21.03 -10.06 -27.13
C PRO A 161 -20.57 -10.71 -28.46
N ALA A 162 -19.39 -11.35 -28.46
CA ALA A 162 -19.05 -12.32 -29.51
C ALA A 162 -17.95 -13.29 -29.07
N ALA A 163 -18.38 -14.53 -28.77
CA ALA A 163 -17.68 -15.80 -28.90
C ALA A 163 -16.14 -15.84 -28.75
N GLY A 164 -15.71 -16.30 -27.57
CA GLY A 164 -14.38 -16.84 -27.29
C GLY A 164 -14.16 -16.79 -25.78
N GLU A 165 -14.25 -17.92 -25.08
CA GLU A 165 -13.89 -17.97 -23.66
C GLU A 165 -12.45 -17.47 -23.49
N PRO A 166 -12.19 -16.39 -22.72
CA PRO A 166 -10.84 -15.96 -22.48
C PRO A 166 -10.22 -16.92 -21.45
N LEU A 167 -9.24 -17.69 -21.91
CA LEU A 167 -8.31 -18.50 -21.10
C LEU A 167 -7.45 -17.68 -20.10
N ASP A 168 -7.78 -16.41 -19.86
CA ASP A 168 -7.12 -15.49 -18.92
C ASP A 168 -8.11 -15.04 -17.83
N ALA A 169 -8.59 -15.98 -17.01
CA ALA A 169 -9.43 -15.65 -15.87
C ALA A 169 -8.58 -15.00 -14.75
N CYS A 170 -8.43 -13.68 -14.77
CA CYS A 170 -7.86 -12.91 -13.67
C CYS A 170 -8.94 -12.67 -12.61
N ALA A 171 -8.66 -13.01 -11.34
CA ALA A 171 -9.54 -12.72 -10.22
C ALA A 171 -9.12 -11.42 -9.55
N LEU A 172 -10.06 -10.49 -9.40
CA LEU A 172 -9.85 -9.19 -8.79
C LEU A 172 -10.62 -9.11 -7.47
N HIS A 173 -9.91 -8.91 -6.37
CA HIS A 173 -10.51 -8.80 -5.04
C HIS A 173 -10.11 -7.47 -4.42
N THR A 174 -11.08 -6.77 -3.84
CA THR A 174 -10.84 -5.46 -3.22
C THR A 174 -11.13 -5.54 -1.73
N ALA A 175 -10.28 -4.89 -0.95
CA ALA A 175 -10.45 -4.74 0.48
C ALA A 175 -10.31 -3.27 0.85
N THR A 176 -11.09 -2.83 1.84
CA THR A 176 -10.96 -1.52 2.45
C THR A 176 -10.41 -1.70 3.86
N LEU A 177 -9.19 -1.21 4.08
CA LEU A 177 -8.53 -1.20 5.38
C LEU A 177 -8.73 0.18 6.03
N THR A 178 -9.49 0.22 7.12
CA THR A 178 -9.78 1.44 7.86
C THR A 178 -8.89 1.53 9.09
N VAL A 179 -8.23 2.67 9.26
CA VAL A 179 -7.43 2.96 10.46
C VAL A 179 -7.95 4.21 11.18
N GLU A 180 -7.50 4.42 12.42
CA GLU A 180 -7.96 5.55 13.23
C GLU A 180 -7.64 6.90 12.57
N ARG A 181 -6.50 7.01 11.90
CA ARG A 181 -5.92 8.30 11.46
C ARG A 181 -5.37 8.26 10.04
N ARG A 182 -5.41 9.40 9.36
CA ARG A 182 -4.83 9.57 8.02
C ARG A 182 -3.33 9.28 7.96
N ASP A 183 -2.57 9.67 8.99
CA ASP A 183 -1.13 9.37 9.02
C ASP A 183 -0.86 7.87 9.13
N ASP A 184 -1.69 7.15 9.88
CA ASP A 184 -1.63 5.70 10.00
C ASP A 184 -1.94 5.04 8.65
N ALA A 185 -2.86 5.61 7.87
CA ALA A 185 -3.17 5.14 6.51
C ALA A 185 -1.98 5.31 5.55
N LEU A 186 -1.19 6.38 5.72
CA LEU A 186 0.04 6.61 4.93
C LEU A 186 1.14 5.62 5.31
N PHE A 187 1.29 5.32 6.59
CA PHE A 187 2.20 4.27 7.06
C PHE A 187 1.78 2.91 6.50
N LEU A 188 0.49 2.56 6.59
CA LEU A 188 -0.07 1.32 6.06
C LEU A 188 0.17 1.17 4.56
N ALA A 189 -0.05 2.23 3.78
CA ALA A 189 0.15 2.16 2.34
C ALA A 189 1.64 1.97 1.96
N ASP A 190 2.56 2.66 2.64
CA ASP A 190 4.01 2.46 2.47
C ASP A 190 4.41 1.03 2.87
N TRP A 191 3.83 0.50 3.96
CA TRP A 191 4.09 -0.86 4.46
C TRP A 191 3.59 -1.93 3.48
N LEU A 192 2.40 -1.78 2.90
CA LEU A 192 1.83 -2.72 1.93
C LEU A 192 2.66 -2.80 0.63
N GLU A 193 3.12 -1.66 0.12
CA GLU A 193 3.96 -1.63 -1.08
C GLU A 193 5.29 -2.34 -0.85
N TYR A 194 5.88 -2.17 0.34
CA TYR A 194 7.14 -2.83 0.69
C TYR A 194 6.99 -4.34 0.91
N HIS A 195 5.94 -4.77 1.61
CA HIS A 195 5.73 -6.16 1.98
C HIS A 195 5.04 -6.99 0.89
N PHE A 196 5.02 -6.52 -0.37
CA PHE A 196 4.40 -7.26 -1.48
C PHE A 196 4.88 -8.71 -1.56
N ALA A 197 6.18 -8.96 -1.42
CA ALA A 197 6.73 -10.31 -1.49
C ALA A 197 6.24 -11.21 -0.34
N GLU A 198 6.06 -10.65 0.86
CA GLU A 198 5.48 -11.40 1.98
C GLU A 198 3.98 -11.64 1.76
N ILE A 199 3.25 -10.64 1.26
CA ILE A 199 1.83 -10.77 0.91
C ILE A 199 1.62 -11.87 -0.15
N ASP A 200 2.47 -11.92 -1.18
CA ASP A 200 2.46 -13.00 -2.18
C ASP A 200 2.76 -14.37 -1.55
N ALA A 201 3.78 -14.46 -0.69
CA ALA A 201 4.09 -15.69 0.03
C ALA A 201 2.93 -16.17 0.91
N ARG A 202 2.25 -15.25 1.62
CA ARG A 202 1.06 -15.55 2.44
C ARG A 202 -0.12 -16.01 1.58
N SER A 203 -0.32 -15.39 0.42
CA SER A 203 -1.35 -15.81 -0.53
C SER A 203 -1.13 -17.26 -0.99
N LYS A 204 0.13 -17.62 -1.29
CA LYS A 204 0.52 -18.98 -1.69
C LYS A 204 0.40 -20.00 -0.56
N LEU A 205 0.62 -19.59 0.69
CA LEU A 205 0.37 -20.44 1.86
C LEU A 205 -1.12 -20.73 2.05
N ALA A 206 -1.98 -19.75 1.77
CA ALA A 206 -3.44 -19.93 1.84
C ALA A 206 -3.96 -20.84 0.71
N SER A 207 -3.42 -20.70 -0.51
CA SER A 207 -3.69 -21.61 -1.61
C SER A 207 -2.50 -21.68 -2.57
N PRO A 208 -1.93 -22.87 -2.85
CA PRO A 208 -0.79 -22.99 -3.75
C PRO A 208 -1.15 -22.73 -5.22
N PHE A 209 -2.44 -22.62 -5.55
CA PHE A 209 -2.94 -22.43 -6.91
C PHE A 209 -3.17 -20.96 -7.27
N VAL A 210 -3.02 -20.03 -6.33
CA VAL A 210 -3.16 -18.60 -6.59
C VAL A 210 -1.78 -17.99 -6.87
N LEU A 211 -1.73 -17.11 -7.86
CA LEU A 211 -0.55 -16.32 -8.15
C LEU A 211 -0.90 -14.84 -8.03
N LEU A 212 -0.40 -14.18 -7.00
CA LEU A 212 -0.62 -12.75 -6.80
C LEU A 212 0.28 -11.97 -7.76
N GLN A 213 -0.33 -11.33 -8.75
CA GLN A 213 0.41 -10.51 -9.71
C GLN A 213 0.64 -9.09 -9.19
N GLU A 214 -0.35 -8.55 -8.49
CA GLU A 214 -0.37 -7.15 -8.15
C GLU A 214 -1.17 -6.85 -6.89
N VAL A 215 -0.64 -5.90 -6.12
CA VAL A 215 -1.34 -5.24 -5.03
C VAL A 215 -1.27 -3.75 -5.34
N GLU A 216 -2.42 -3.13 -5.54
CA GLU A 216 -2.54 -1.68 -5.67
C GLU A 216 -3.23 -1.11 -4.44
N SER A 217 -2.69 -0.05 -3.87
CA SER A 217 -3.31 0.65 -2.75
C SER A 217 -3.67 2.10 -3.12
N ARG A 218 -4.83 2.56 -2.67
CA ARG A 218 -5.31 3.94 -2.84
C ARG A 218 -5.79 4.48 -1.50
N LEU A 219 -5.30 5.67 -1.13
CA LEU A 219 -5.71 6.32 0.11
C LEU A 219 -6.90 7.26 -0.09
N THR A 220 -7.91 7.10 0.76
CA THR A 220 -9.04 8.03 0.90
C THR A 220 -9.20 8.40 2.37
N GLY A 221 -8.72 9.58 2.76
CA GLY A 221 -8.78 10.01 4.16
C GLY A 221 -7.98 9.09 5.09
N ARG A 222 -8.68 8.28 5.89
CA ARG A 222 -8.13 7.27 6.82
C ARG A 222 -8.26 5.84 6.28
N ASP A 223 -8.82 5.67 5.10
CA ASP A 223 -9.11 4.38 4.49
C ASP A 223 -8.03 4.10 3.44
N VAL A 224 -7.49 2.87 3.45
CA VAL A 224 -6.58 2.35 2.44
C VAL A 224 -7.30 1.26 1.69
N ARG A 225 -7.69 1.56 0.46
CA ARG A 225 -8.33 0.60 -0.42
C ARG A 225 -7.28 -0.19 -1.17
N VAL A 226 -7.30 -1.50 -1.02
CA VAL A 226 -6.32 -2.42 -1.56
C VAL A 226 -6.98 -3.32 -2.59
N GLN A 227 -6.40 -3.40 -3.77
CA GLN A 227 -6.86 -4.26 -4.85
C GLN A 227 -5.81 -5.34 -5.10
N PHE A 228 -6.23 -6.59 -4.93
CA PHE A 228 -5.43 -7.79 -5.17
C PHE A 228 -5.79 -8.37 -6.52
N ARG A 229 -4.80 -8.55 -7.39
CA ARG A 229 -4.98 -9.17 -8.71
C ARG A 229 -4.30 -10.53 -8.72
N TYR A 230 -5.10 -11.58 -8.86
CA TYR A 230 -4.63 -12.96 -8.93
C TYR A 230 -4.78 -13.52 -10.34
N GLU A 231 -3.83 -14.35 -10.73
CA GLU A 231 -3.94 -15.24 -11.87
C GLU A 231 -4.70 -16.51 -11.44
N PHE A 232 -5.81 -16.81 -12.13
CA PHE A 232 -6.66 -17.99 -11.96
C PHE A 232 -7.43 -18.13 -10.62
N ALA A 233 -8.46 -18.99 -10.66
CA ALA A 233 -9.23 -19.52 -9.53
C ALA A 233 -9.88 -18.48 -8.57
N ALA A 234 -11.00 -17.88 -8.99
CA ALA A 234 -11.74 -16.86 -8.23
C ALA A 234 -12.07 -17.23 -6.77
N MET A 235 -12.51 -18.48 -6.51
CA MET A 235 -12.83 -18.94 -5.16
C MET A 235 -11.58 -19.08 -4.27
N ALA A 236 -10.49 -19.64 -4.81
CA ALA A 236 -9.23 -19.74 -4.08
C ALA A 236 -8.63 -18.35 -3.81
N ALA A 237 -8.75 -17.44 -4.76
CA ALA A 237 -8.32 -16.05 -4.62
C ALA A 237 -9.13 -15.30 -3.54
N GLN A 238 -10.42 -15.57 -3.38
CA GLN A 238 -11.24 -14.98 -2.32
C GLN A 238 -10.77 -15.43 -0.94
N GLU A 239 -10.54 -16.73 -0.76
CA GLU A 239 -10.06 -17.29 0.50
C GLU A 239 -8.63 -16.81 0.83
N ALA A 240 -7.74 -16.77 -0.16
CA ALA A 240 -6.40 -16.21 0.00
C ALA A 240 -6.46 -14.73 0.42
N THR A 241 -7.35 -13.94 -0.18
CA THR A 241 -7.54 -12.53 0.20
C THR A 241 -8.04 -12.39 1.64
N LYS A 242 -9.00 -13.22 2.07
CA LYS A 242 -9.47 -13.24 3.47
C LYS A 242 -8.33 -13.51 4.45
N GLN A 243 -7.52 -14.53 4.18
CA GLN A 243 -6.40 -14.91 5.06
C GLN A 243 -5.30 -13.85 5.09
N VAL A 244 -4.96 -13.28 3.92
CA VAL A 244 -4.00 -12.17 3.83
C VAL A 244 -4.49 -10.96 4.61
N CYS A 245 -5.75 -10.57 4.44
CA CYS A 245 -6.34 -9.45 5.17
C CYS A 245 -6.32 -9.67 6.69
N GLY A 246 -6.73 -10.84 7.18
CA GLY A 246 -6.68 -11.16 8.61
C GLY A 246 -5.26 -11.21 9.17
N TRP A 247 -4.29 -11.65 8.36
CA TRP A 247 -2.87 -11.57 8.72
C TRP A 247 -2.38 -10.11 8.82
N ILE A 248 -2.72 -9.27 7.83
CA ILE A 248 -2.37 -7.83 7.85
C ILE A 248 -2.93 -7.15 9.11
N GLU A 249 -4.20 -7.39 9.45
CA GLU A 249 -4.81 -6.86 10.68
C GLU A 249 -4.03 -7.29 11.93
N THR A 250 -3.71 -8.59 12.03
CA THR A 250 -2.99 -9.15 13.17
C THR A 250 -1.59 -8.57 13.29
N GLU A 251 -0.84 -8.50 12.20
CA GLU A 251 0.51 -7.93 12.18
C GLU A 251 0.52 -6.46 12.60
N LEU A 252 -0.39 -5.67 12.07
CA LEU A 252 -0.45 -4.23 12.37
C LEU A 252 -0.87 -3.96 13.81
N ALA A 253 -1.81 -4.74 14.33
CA ALA A 253 -2.24 -4.65 15.73
C ALA A 253 -1.13 -5.07 16.70
N THR A 254 -0.41 -6.16 16.40
CA THR A 254 0.57 -6.76 17.31
C THR A 254 1.92 -6.05 17.27
N ARG A 255 2.48 -5.78 16.08
CA ARG A 255 3.83 -5.21 15.95
C ARG A 255 3.87 -3.69 15.97
N PHE A 256 2.80 -3.03 15.55
CA PHE A 256 2.77 -1.56 15.41
C PHE A 256 1.72 -0.87 16.29
N HIS A 257 1.00 -1.63 17.11
CA HIS A 257 -0.10 -1.16 17.95
C HIS A 257 -1.08 -0.28 17.16
N MET A 258 -1.39 -0.71 15.94
CA MET A 258 -2.21 0.01 14.98
C MET A 258 -3.37 -0.90 14.58
N PRO A 259 -4.50 -0.84 15.31
CA PRO A 259 -5.68 -1.63 14.94
C PRO A 259 -6.18 -1.20 13.56
N VAL A 260 -6.51 -2.19 12.74
CA VAL A 260 -7.04 -2.00 11.39
C VAL A 260 -8.31 -2.81 11.28
N GLU A 261 -9.34 -2.20 10.72
CA GLU A 261 -10.58 -2.88 10.37
C GLU A 261 -10.57 -3.15 8.86
N CYS A 262 -10.63 -4.41 8.47
CA CYS A 262 -10.69 -4.82 7.08
C CYS A 262 -12.13 -5.21 6.69
N VAL A 263 -12.61 -4.60 5.61
CA VAL A 263 -13.86 -5.00 4.96
C VAL A 263 -13.51 -5.44 3.55
N LEU A 264 -13.90 -6.66 3.18
CA LEU A 264 -13.79 -7.13 1.80
C LEU A 264 -14.96 -6.58 1.00
N ASP A 265 -14.66 -5.90 -0.11
CA ASP A 265 -15.68 -5.45 -1.05
C ASP A 265 -16.19 -6.70 -1.77
N GLU A 266 -17.47 -7.05 -1.58
CA GLU A 266 -18.08 -8.15 -2.33
C GLU A 266 -18.00 -7.85 -3.83
N ALA A 267 -17.46 -8.79 -4.59
CA ALA A 267 -17.39 -8.65 -6.04
C ALA A 267 -18.83 -8.46 -6.58
N PRO A 268 -19.05 -7.52 -7.53
CA PRO A 268 -20.35 -7.38 -8.18
C PRO A 268 -20.65 -8.68 -8.94
N GLY A 269 -21.46 -9.55 -8.33
CA GLY A 269 -21.76 -10.89 -8.85
C GLY A 269 -22.23 -11.90 -7.81
N GLN A 270 -22.11 -11.61 -6.51
CA GLN A 270 -22.63 -12.46 -5.42
C GLN A 270 -23.76 -11.78 -4.62
N SER A 271 -24.57 -10.92 -5.25
CA SER A 271 -25.82 -10.46 -4.63
C SER A 271 -26.82 -11.62 -4.68
N GLY A 272 -27.16 -12.13 -3.48
CA GLY A 272 -28.01 -13.30 -3.28
C GLY A 272 -29.34 -13.23 -4.01
N ALA A 273 -29.49 -14.07 -5.03
CA ALA A 273 -30.78 -14.58 -5.45
C ALA A 273 -31.15 -15.76 -4.55
N ASP A 274 -31.53 -15.48 -3.30
CA ASP A 274 -32.16 -16.45 -2.40
C ASP A 274 -32.79 -15.72 -1.20
N ALA A 275 -33.71 -14.79 -1.47
CA ALA A 275 -34.55 -14.20 -0.42
C ALA A 275 -35.88 -13.62 -0.94
N GLU A 276 -36.57 -14.26 -1.89
CA GLU A 276 -38.00 -13.92 -2.10
C GLU A 276 -38.77 -15.03 -2.82
N LEU A 277 -39.19 -16.09 -2.11
CA LEU A 277 -40.30 -16.95 -2.56
C LEU A 277 -40.82 -17.88 -1.46
N THR A 278 -41.60 -17.32 -0.53
CA THR A 278 -42.79 -18.00 0.06
C THR A 278 -43.74 -16.90 0.54
N ALA A 279 -44.66 -16.47 -0.32
CA ALA A 279 -46.04 -16.96 -0.37
C ALA A 279 -46.94 -16.31 0.70
N ASN A 280 -47.44 -15.12 0.37
CA ASN A 280 -48.70 -14.61 0.92
C ASN A 280 -49.85 -15.19 0.11
N GLY A 281 -50.70 -15.98 0.75
CA GLY A 281 -51.89 -16.56 0.15
C GLY A 281 -52.81 -17.17 1.21
N ALA A 282 -53.46 -16.30 1.98
CA ALA A 282 -54.76 -16.58 2.59
C ALA A 282 -55.81 -15.83 1.72
N PRO A 283 -57.08 -16.27 1.58
CA PRO A 283 -57.90 -16.57 2.75
C PRO A 283 -59.00 -17.66 2.60
N ASP A 284 -59.52 -17.99 3.77
CA ASP A 284 -60.90 -18.27 4.16
C ASP A 284 -61.62 -19.61 3.92
N ASP A 285 -62.20 -20.00 5.07
CA ASP A 285 -63.53 -20.57 5.28
C ASP A 285 -63.74 -22.10 5.32
N GLY A 286 -64.39 -22.51 6.42
CA GLY A 286 -65.39 -23.57 6.38
C GLY A 286 -65.05 -24.96 6.93
N THR A 287 -65.48 -25.19 8.18
CA THR A 287 -66.46 -26.26 8.49
C THR A 287 -65.99 -27.65 8.98
N LEU A 288 -66.37 -27.91 10.25
CA LEU A 288 -66.83 -29.16 10.91
C LEU A 288 -65.88 -30.32 11.27
N ALA A 289 -65.82 -30.53 12.59
CA ALA A 289 -66.12 -31.77 13.34
C ALA A 289 -65.32 -33.06 13.08
N GLY A 290 -64.77 -33.65 14.15
CA GLY A 290 -64.36 -35.06 14.13
C GLY A 290 -63.50 -35.53 15.30
N TYR A 291 -64.14 -35.83 16.43
CA TYR A 291 -63.85 -36.94 17.36
C TYR A 291 -62.49 -37.68 17.37
N SER A 292 -61.89 -37.69 18.57
CA SER A 292 -61.52 -38.86 19.41
C SER A 292 -60.26 -39.73 19.21
N PHE A 293 -59.59 -39.86 20.38
CA PHE A 293 -59.00 -41.04 21.07
C PHE A 293 -57.57 -41.56 20.76
N SER A 294 -56.75 -41.42 21.81
CA SER A 294 -55.90 -42.42 22.52
C SER A 294 -54.99 -43.40 21.78
N SER A 295 -53.71 -43.36 22.15
CA SER A 295 -52.88 -44.42 22.80
C SER A 295 -51.43 -43.91 22.74
N LYS A 296 -50.60 -43.86 23.79
CA LYS A 296 -50.31 -44.73 24.93
C LYS A 296 -49.74 -43.87 26.07
#